data_AF-A0A2S9G570-F1
#
_entry.id   AF-A0A2S9G570-F1
#
_cell.length_a   1.000
_cell.length_b   1.000
_cell.length_c   1.000
_cell.angle_alpha   90.00
_cell.angle_beta   90.00
_cell.angle_gamma   90.00
#
_symmetry.space_group_name_H-M   'P 1'
#
loop_
_entity.id
_entity.type
_entity.pdbx_description
1 polymer ?
#
loop_
_entity_poly.entity_id
_entity_poly.type
_entity_poly.pdbx_seq_one_letter_code
_entity_poly.pdbx_strand_id
1 'polypeptide(L)'
;LVNYAGVAGDANPIHWDEQIAKLAGLPDVIAHGMLTMGLGAGCASAWSGDPGAVTRYAVRLSAPAIVSAAEGADIEFSGRIKSLD
;
A
#
# COMPACT_ATOMS: atom_id res chain seq x y z
N LEU A 1 -3.05 -5.54 8.57
CA LEU A 1 -2.94 -4.06 8.69
C LEU A 1 -2.48 -3.61 10.08
N VAL A 2 -3.03 -4.18 11.15
CA VAL A 2 -2.61 -3.94 12.55
C VAL A 2 -1.09 -4.03 12.75
N ASN A 3 -0.43 -5.05 12.19
CA ASN A 3 1.03 -5.17 12.28
C ASN A 3 1.76 -3.96 11.68
N TYR A 4 1.32 -3.47 10.52
CA TYR A 4 1.96 -2.32 9.88
C TYR A 4 1.75 -1.03 10.69
N ALA A 5 0.57 -0.84 11.29
CA ALA A 5 0.30 0.28 12.19
C ALA A 5 1.33 0.33 13.34
N GLY A 6 1.58 -0.81 13.99
CA GLY A 6 2.59 -0.92 15.05
C GLY A 6 4.02 -0.70 14.58
N VAL A 7 4.42 -1.31 13.45
CA VAL A 7 5.79 -1.20 12.91
C VAL A 7 6.10 0.20 12.39
N ALA A 8 5.16 0.82 11.67
CA ALA A 8 5.33 2.14 11.07
C ALA A 8 5.07 3.29 12.06
N GLY A 9 4.44 2.99 13.21
CA GLY A 9 4.00 4.01 14.17
C GLY A 9 2.82 4.84 13.67
N ASP A 10 2.07 4.35 12.67
CA ASP A 10 0.86 5.00 12.18
C ASP A 10 -0.35 4.47 12.96
N ALA A 11 -0.81 5.27 13.92
CA ALA A 11 -1.92 4.90 14.81
C ALA A 11 -3.31 5.22 14.23
N ASN A 12 -3.42 5.61 12.95
CA ASN A 12 -4.71 6.01 12.38
C ASN A 12 -5.70 4.82 12.34
N PRO A 13 -6.85 4.89 13.05
CA PRO A 13 -7.76 3.77 13.22
C PRO A 13 -8.48 3.33 11.94
N ILE A 14 -8.53 4.17 10.88
CA ILE A 14 -9.17 3.77 9.61
C ILE A 14 -8.51 2.55 8.95
N HIS A 15 -7.33 2.15 9.43
CA HIS A 15 -6.56 1.01 8.94
C HIS A 15 -6.80 -0.30 9.70
N TRP A 16 -7.63 -0.29 10.74
CA TRP A 16 -7.87 -1.51 11.54
C TRP A 16 -9.21 -1.52 12.29
N ASP A 17 -9.93 -0.40 12.36
CA ASP A 17 -11.26 -0.30 12.95
C ASP A 17 -12.30 0.03 11.88
N GLU A 18 -13.17 -0.94 11.59
CA GLU A 18 -14.22 -0.84 10.56
C GLU A 18 -15.26 0.24 10.92
N GLN A 19 -15.61 0.39 12.19
CA GLN A 19 -16.61 1.38 12.60
C GLN A 19 -16.09 2.79 12.36
N ILE A 20 -14.83 3.05 12.71
CA ILE A 20 -14.20 4.35 12.48
C ILE A 20 -13.97 4.60 10.97
N ALA A 21 -13.58 3.57 10.21
CA ALA A 21 -13.48 3.70 8.75
C ALA A 21 -14.83 4.10 8.12
N LYS A 22 -15.93 3.46 8.53
CA LYS A 22 -17.29 3.80 8.08
C LYS A 22 -17.72 5.20 8.52
N LEU A 23 -17.41 5.61 9.74
CA LEU A 23 -17.65 6.99 10.21
C LEU A 23 -16.87 8.03 9.40
N ALA A 24 -15.69 7.66 8.89
CA ALA A 24 -14.89 8.48 7.99
C ALA A 24 -15.39 8.46 6.52
N GLY A 25 -16.51 7.78 6.23
CA GLY A 25 -17.10 7.69 4.90
C GLY A 25 -16.46 6.65 3.99
N LEU A 26 -15.65 5.74 4.53
CA LEU A 26 -15.09 4.61 3.79
C LEU A 26 -16.05 3.42 3.80
N PRO A 27 -16.04 2.57 2.76
CA PRO A 27 -16.90 1.38 2.73
C PRO A 27 -16.50 0.31 3.76
N ASP A 28 -15.21 0.23 4.09
CA ASP A 28 -14.62 -0.68 5.08
C ASP A 28 -13.19 -0.18 5.42
N VAL A 29 -12.44 -0.92 6.25
CA VAL A 29 -11.03 -0.72 6.55
C VAL A 29 -10.20 -0.65 5.27
N ILE A 30 -9.23 0.27 5.24
CA ILE A 30 -8.34 0.47 4.08
C ILE A 30 -6.88 0.22 4.46
N ALA A 31 -6.09 -0.30 3.52
CA ALA A 31 -4.65 -0.39 3.69
C ALA A 31 -4.00 1.00 3.78
N HIS A 32 -2.93 1.11 4.56
CA HIS A 32 -2.10 2.31 4.60
C HIS A 32 -1.54 2.60 3.21
N GLY A 33 -1.58 3.86 2.77
CA GLY A 33 -0.98 4.25 1.48
C GLY A 33 0.52 3.90 1.42
N MET A 34 1.25 4.11 2.51
CA MET A 34 2.68 3.78 2.58
C MET A 34 2.94 2.27 2.56
N LEU A 35 2.01 1.44 3.04
CA LEU A 35 2.11 -0.01 2.92
C LEU A 35 1.99 -0.44 1.45
N THR A 36 0.98 0.06 0.72
CA THR A 36 0.81 -0.31 -0.69
C THR A 36 1.96 0.22 -1.56
N MET A 37 2.48 1.40 -1.26
CA MET A 37 3.70 1.94 -1.87
C MET A 37 4.92 1.06 -1.57
N GLY A 38 5.10 0.62 -0.32
CA GLY A 38 6.21 -0.26 0.06
C GLY A 38 6.18 -1.61 -0.67
N LEU A 39 4.98 -2.21 -0.80
CA LEU A 39 4.79 -3.44 -1.58
C LEU A 39 5.16 -3.23 -3.06
N GLY A 40 4.75 -2.10 -3.65
CA GLY A 40 5.11 -1.75 -5.02
C GLY A 40 6.62 -1.54 -5.22
N ALA A 41 7.31 -0.91 -4.27
CA ALA A 41 8.76 -0.78 -4.29
C ALA A 41 9.46 -2.14 -4.19
N GLY A 42 8.92 -3.07 -3.38
CA GLY A 42 9.41 -4.45 -3.30
C GLY A 42 9.25 -5.20 -4.64
N CYS A 43 8.09 -5.07 -5.29
CA CYS A 43 7.86 -5.66 -6.62
C CYS A 43 8.85 -5.11 -7.66
N ALA A 44 9.03 -3.80 -7.71
CA ALA A 44 9.95 -3.16 -8.65
C ALA A 44 11.42 -3.55 -8.41
N SER A 45 11.85 -3.58 -7.14
CA SER A 45 13.23 -3.93 -6.79
C SER A 45 13.53 -5.43 -6.95
N ALA A 46 12.54 -6.30 -6.74
CA ALA A 46 12.65 -7.72 -7.08
C ALA A 46 12.83 -7.92 -8.60
N TRP A 47 12.15 -7.12 -9.42
CA TRP A 47 12.34 -7.13 -10.88
C TRP A 47 13.69 -6.57 -11.31
N SER A 48 14.16 -5.47 -10.70
CA SER A 48 15.46 -4.87 -11.05
C SER A 48 16.66 -5.67 -10.53
N GLY A 49 16.47 -6.51 -9.51
CA GLY A 49 17.52 -7.32 -8.88
C GLY A 49 18.41 -6.57 -7.89
N ASP A 50 18.31 -5.23 -7.84
CA ASP A 50 19.05 -4.37 -6.91
C ASP A 50 18.16 -3.20 -6.44
N PRO A 51 17.77 -3.18 -5.15
CA PRO A 51 17.05 -2.05 -4.57
C PRO A 51 17.87 -0.74 -4.59
N GLY A 52 19.19 -0.81 -4.50
CA GLY A 52 20.09 0.35 -4.48
C GLY A 52 20.18 1.09 -5.82
N ALA A 53 19.78 0.43 -6.92
CA ALA A 53 19.73 1.02 -8.25
C ALA A 53 18.55 1.99 -8.46
N VAL A 54 17.52 1.95 -7.59
CA VAL A 54 16.35 2.82 -7.71
C VAL A 54 16.69 4.23 -7.22
N THR A 55 16.96 5.15 -8.14
CA THR A 55 17.32 6.54 -7.81
C THR A 55 16.13 7.41 -7.43
N ARG A 56 14.93 7.07 -7.89
CA ARG A 56 13.69 7.80 -7.58
C ARG A 56 12.46 6.89 -7.65
N TYR A 57 11.67 6.86 -6.58
CA TYR A 57 10.38 6.20 -6.53
C TYR A 57 9.30 7.22 -6.16
N ALA A 58 8.28 7.39 -7.00
CA ALA A 58 7.21 8.36 -6.80
C ALA A 58 5.86 7.73 -7.13
N VAL A 59 4.90 7.87 -6.21
CA VAL A 59 3.57 7.28 -6.33
C VAL A 59 2.52 8.34 -6.05
N ARG A 60 1.44 8.31 -6.83
CA ARG A 60 0.21 9.06 -6.55
C ARG A 60 -0.90 8.06 -6.28
N LEU A 61 -1.46 8.10 -5.08
CA LEU A 61 -2.60 7.27 -4.71
C LEU A 61 -3.87 7.83 -5.37
N SER A 62 -4.64 6.95 -6.01
CA SER A 62 -5.89 7.30 -6.69
C SER A 62 -7.13 6.86 -5.93
N ALA A 63 -7.10 5.63 -5.40
CA ALA A 63 -8.17 5.03 -4.64
C ALA A 63 -7.60 4.22 -3.46
N PRO A 64 -8.34 4.09 -2.34
CA PRO A 64 -7.94 3.23 -1.24
C PRO A 64 -8.05 1.75 -1.63
N ALA A 65 -7.12 0.94 -1.12
CA ALA A 65 -7.24 -0.51 -1.17
C ALA A 65 -8.06 -0.98 0.04
N ILE A 66 -9.30 -1.41 -0.20
CA ILE A 66 -10.20 -1.92 0.83
C ILE A 66 -9.72 -3.30 1.26
N VAL A 67 -9.71 -3.58 2.57
CA VAL A 67 -9.26 -4.86 3.13
C VAL A 67 -10.34 -5.41 4.05
N SER A 68 -11.08 -6.40 3.56
CA SER A 68 -12.09 -7.11 4.34
C SER A 68 -11.43 -7.85 5.51
N ALA A 69 -12.05 -7.81 6.68
CA ALA A 69 -11.61 -8.60 7.83
C ALA A 69 -11.75 -10.12 7.60
N ALA A 70 -12.68 -10.55 6.75
CA ALA A 70 -12.96 -11.96 6.48
C ALA A 70 -12.10 -12.54 5.33
N GLU A 71 -11.92 -11.75 4.26
CA GLU A 71 -11.33 -12.24 3.00
C GLU A 71 -9.96 -11.61 2.71
N GLY A 72 -9.60 -10.52 3.39
CA GLY A 72 -8.43 -9.73 3.05
C GLY A 72 -8.63 -8.97 1.74
N ALA A 73 -7.53 -8.76 1.01
CA ALA A 73 -7.53 -8.15 -0.31
C ALA A 73 -6.26 -8.51 -1.08
N ASP A 74 -6.40 -8.62 -2.39
CA ASP A 74 -5.27 -8.75 -3.31
C ASP A 74 -4.93 -7.40 -3.93
N ILE A 75 -3.64 -7.16 -4.13
CA ILE A 75 -3.13 -6.01 -4.89
C ILE A 75 -2.27 -6.55 -6.03
N GLU A 76 -2.70 -6.31 -7.25
CA GLU A 76 -1.94 -6.64 -8.44
C GLU A 76 -1.03 -5.48 -8.83
N PHE A 77 0.27 -5.75 -8.95
CA PHE A 77 1.25 -4.79 -9.44
C PHE A 77 1.67 -5.16 -10.86
N SER A 78 1.69 -4.17 -11.74
CA SER A 78 2.23 -4.29 -13.10
C SER A 78 3.02 -3.03 -13.48
N GLY A 79 3.88 -3.16 -14.47
CA GLY A 79 4.75 -2.07 -14.90
C GLY A 79 5.32 -2.29 -16.29
N ARG A 80 5.86 -1.22 -16.86
CA ARG A 80 6.59 -1.25 -18.14
C ARG A 80 7.72 -0.23 -18.13
N ILE A 81 8.78 -0.52 -18.86
CA ILE A 81 9.84 0.45 -19.13
C ILE A 81 9.24 1.57 -19.99
N LYS A 82 9.35 2.82 -19.54
CA LYS A 82 8.82 3.99 -20.25
C LYS A 82 9.83 4.59 -21.23
N SER A 83 11.10 4.59 -20.86
CA SER A 83 12.22 5.13 -21.64
C SER A 83 13.52 4.41 -21.23
N LEU A 84 14.47 4.36 -22.15
CA LEU A 84 15.87 3.97 -21.92
C LEU A 84 16.75 5.08 -22.47
N ASP A 85 17.82 5.37 -21.76
CA ASP A 85 18.88 6.32 -22.04
C ASP A 85 20.04 5.69 -22.82
#